data_AF-G4Z079-F1
#
_entry.id   AF-G4Z079-F1
#
_cell.length_a   1.000
_cell.length_b   1.000
_cell.length_c   1.000
_cell.angle_alpha   90.00
_cell.angle_beta   90.00
_cell.angle_gamma   90.00
#
_symmetry.space_group_name_H-M   'P 1'
#
loop_
_entity.id
_entity.type
_entity.pdbx_description
1 polymer ?
#
loop_
_entity_poly.entity_id
_entity_poly.type
_entity_poly.pdbx_seq_one_letter_code
_entity_poly.pdbx_strand_id
1 'polypeptide(L)' 'IPVEVRQALPTQGKKQICLRYLSAQGCRGKNGNCIIKNLCHFKPAALPEIVREFIENNYGGLATDMQ' A
#
# COMPACT_ATOMS: atom_id res chain seq x y z
N ILE A 1 -1.90 11.34 -0.96
CA ILE A 1 -2.15 10.50 -2.16
C ILE A 1 -3.33 11.09 -2.93
N PRO A 2 -3.25 11.17 -4.26
CA PRO A 2 -4.35 11.60 -5.13
C PRO A 2 -5.66 10.84 -4.88
N VAL A 3 -6.79 11.44 -5.20
CA VAL A 3 -8.13 10.86 -4.94
C VAL A 3 -8.34 9.57 -5.73
N GLU A 4 -8.01 9.57 -7.02
CA GLU A 4 -8.04 8.39 -7.90
C GLU A 4 -7.23 7.21 -7.36
N VAL A 5 -5.98 7.45 -6.94
CA VAL A 5 -5.13 6.42 -6.31
C VAL A 5 -5.82 5.88 -5.05
N ARG A 6 -6.39 6.77 -4.21
CA ARG A 6 -7.08 6.38 -2.98
C ARG A 6 -8.32 5.51 -3.26
N GLN A 7 -9.07 5.82 -4.31
CA GLN A 7 -10.27 5.09 -4.71
C GLN A 7 -9.93 3.73 -5.33
N ALA A 8 -8.79 3.63 -6.02
CA ALA A 8 -8.29 2.38 -6.57
C ALA A 8 -7.66 1.45 -5.51
N LEU A 9 -7.36 1.93 -4.31
CA LEU A 9 -6.71 1.11 -3.29
C LEU A 9 -7.61 -0.05 -2.84
N PRO A 10 -7.11 -1.29 -2.85
CA PRO A 10 -7.77 -2.40 -2.20
C PRO A 10 -8.03 -2.10 -0.71
N THR A 11 -9.17 -2.56 -0.21
CA THR A 11 -9.56 -2.41 1.20
C THR A 11 -9.75 -3.78 1.86
N GLN A 12 -9.47 -3.86 3.15
CA GLN A 12 -9.79 -5.01 3.99
C GLN A 12 -10.80 -4.56 5.05
N GLY A 13 -12.08 -4.85 4.79
CA GLY A 13 -13.18 -4.32 5.58
C GLY A 13 -13.24 -2.78 5.48
N LYS A 14 -13.12 -2.10 6.63
CA LYS A 14 -13.14 -0.62 6.70
C LYS A 14 -11.75 0.03 6.60
N LYS A 15 -10.68 -0.76 6.46
CA LYS A 15 -9.30 -0.26 6.43
C LYS A 15 -8.77 -0.23 5.00
N GLN A 16 -8.05 0.84 4.68
CA GLN A 16 -7.33 0.93 3.41
C GLN A 16 -5.98 0.22 3.53
N ILE A 17 -5.44 -0.23 2.41
CA ILE A 17 -4.10 -0.82 2.38
C ILE A 17 -3.02 0.24 2.62
N CYS A 18 -1.97 -0.11 3.35
CA CYS A 18 -0.83 0.78 3.57
C CYS A 18 0.11 0.78 2.36
N LEU A 19 0.21 1.90 1.64
CA LEU A 19 1.13 2.01 0.50
C LEU A 19 2.59 1.75 0.86
N ARG A 20 3.04 2.23 2.03
CA ARG A 20 4.41 1.99 2.50
C ARG A 20 4.69 0.51 2.73
N TYR A 21 3.69 -0.27 3.11
CA TYR A 21 3.81 -1.73 3.25
C TYR A 21 3.98 -2.41 1.89
N LEU A 22 3.36 -1.87 0.84
CA LEU A 22 3.48 -2.38 -0.54
C LEU A 22 4.76 -1.92 -1.25
N SER A 23 5.51 -0.99 -0.66
CA SER A 23 6.64 -0.33 -1.31
C SER A 23 7.99 -0.78 -0.78
N ALA A 24 9.05 -0.61 -1.57
CA ALA A 24 10.43 -0.85 -1.17
C ALA A 24 10.86 0.00 0.04
N GLN A 25 10.28 1.18 0.25
CA GLN A 25 10.54 2.00 1.45
C GLN A 25 10.13 1.34 2.77
N GLY A 26 9.19 0.39 2.73
CA GLY A 26 8.69 -0.29 3.90
C GLY A 26 7.85 0.58 4.84
N CYS A 27 7.07 -0.09 5.69
CA CYS A 27 6.28 0.53 6.74
C CYS A 27 6.95 0.35 8.11
N ARG A 28 7.02 1.41 8.92
CA ARG A 28 7.53 1.36 10.29
C ARG A 28 6.57 0.72 11.31
N GLY A 29 5.53 0.06 10.81
CA GLY A 29 4.57 -0.67 11.62
C GLY A 29 5.22 -1.78 12.45
N LYS A 30 4.56 -2.19 13.53
CA LYS A 30 5.03 -3.24 14.44
C LYS A 30 3.96 -4.32 14.59
N ASN A 31 4.37 -5.55 14.87
CA ASN A 31 3.48 -6.69 15.10
C ASN A 31 2.46 -6.87 13.97
N GLY A 32 2.90 -6.74 12.71
CA GLY A 32 2.04 -6.86 11.53
C GLY A 32 1.08 -5.69 11.28
N ASN A 33 1.09 -4.64 12.10
CA ASN A 33 0.13 -3.54 12.01
C ASN A 33 0.79 -2.23 11.56
N CYS A 34 0.05 -1.42 10.80
CA CYS A 34 0.47 -0.06 10.45
C CYS A 34 0.40 0.86 11.68
N ILE A 35 1.26 1.88 11.74
CA ILE A 35 1.18 2.95 12.76
C ILE A 35 -0.13 3.74 12.61
N ILE A 36 -0.62 3.87 11.37
CA ILE A 36 -1.88 4.57 11.07
C ILE A 36 -3.04 3.58 11.25
N LYS A 37 -3.91 3.83 12.25
CA LYS A 37 -4.99 2.92 12.68
C LYS A 37 -5.95 2.49 11.55
N ASN A 38 -6.20 3.37 10.59
CA ASN A 38 -7.12 3.14 9.47
C ASN A 38 -6.44 2.44 8.28
N LEU A 39 -5.14 2.16 8.36
CA LEU A 39 -4.42 1.38 7.38
C LEU A 39 -4.19 -0.05 7.88
N CYS A 40 -4.06 -0.97 6.95
CA CYS A 40 -3.75 -2.37 7.23
C CYS A 40 -2.63 -2.89 6.31
N HIS A 41 -1.99 -3.95 6.75
CA HIS A 41 -0.98 -4.66 5.98
C HIS A 41 -1.62 -5.95 5.46
N PHE A 42 -1.76 -6.05 4.15
CA PHE A 42 -2.14 -7.27 3.46
C PHE A 42 -1.63 -7.19 2.03
N LYS A 43 -1.48 -8.35 1.38
CA LYS A 43 -1.10 -8.43 -0.03
C LYS A 43 -2.33 -8.69 -0.87
N PRO A 44 -2.75 -7.75 -1.73
CA PRO A 44 -3.87 -7.97 -2.62
C PRO A 44 -3.44 -8.93 -3.74
N ALA A 45 -4.37 -9.75 -4.25
CA ALA A 45 -4.09 -10.65 -5.37
C ALA A 45 -3.76 -9.90 -6.68
N ALA A 46 -4.30 -8.68 -6.81
CA ALA A 46 -4.01 -7.77 -7.91
C ALA A 46 -3.88 -6.34 -7.39
N LEU A 47 -2.93 -5.58 -7.95
CA LEU A 47 -2.74 -4.17 -7.65
C LEU A 47 -3.03 -3.35 -8.92
N PRO A 48 -3.96 -2.38 -8.89
CA PRO A 48 -4.24 -1.56 -10.06
C PRO A 48 -3.01 -0.77 -10.54
N GLU A 49 -2.87 -0.59 -11.86
CA GLU A 49 -1.75 0.09 -12.52
C GLU A 49 -1.47 1.47 -11.89
N ILE A 50 -2.53 2.27 -11.70
CA ILE A 50 -2.44 3.62 -11.11
C ILE A 50 -1.84 3.62 -9.70
N VAL A 51 -2.03 2.54 -8.95
CA VAL A 51 -1.44 2.39 -7.61
C VAL A 51 0.02 1.96 -7.71
N ARG A 52 0.34 1.04 -8.64
CA ARG A 52 1.71 0.61 -8.93
C ARG A 52 2.57 1.79 -9.36
N GLU A 53 2.15 2.53 -10.38
CA GLU A 53 2.85 3.71 -10.89
C GLU A 53 3.05 4.76 -9.78
N PHE A 54 2.03 4.97 -8.94
CA PHE A 54 2.16 5.89 -7.82
C PHE A 54 3.20 5.43 -6.79
N ILE A 55 3.25 4.13 -6.48
CA ILE A 55 4.26 3.55 -5.58
C ILE A 55 5.66 3.66 -6.17
N GLU A 56 5.83 3.36 -7.45
CA GLU A 56 7.11 3.48 -8.14
C GLU A 56 7.67 4.90 -8.09
N ASN A 57 6.83 5.88 -8.42
CA ASN A 57 7.23 7.28 -8.50
C ASN A 57 7.45 7.95 -7.13
N ASN A 58 6.79 7.48 -6.06
CA ASN A 58 6.76 8.20 -4.76
C ASN A 58 7.37 7.40 -3.60
N TYR A 59 7.47 6.08 -3.73
CA TYR A 59 7.87 5.18 -2.65
C TYR A 59 9.03 4.23 -3.01
N GLY A 60 9.73 4.51 -4.12
CA GLY A 60 10.94 3.79 -4.50
C GLY A 60 10.68 2.39 -5.08
N GLY A 61 9.49 2.17 -5.65
CA GLY A 61 9.11 0.87 -6.22
C GLY A 61 8.30 0.00 -5.28
N LEU A 62 7.79 -1.11 -5.82
CA LEU A 62 7.11 -2.14 -5.05
C LEU A 62 8.11 -2.87 -4.13
N ALA A 63 7.62 -3.36 -3.00
CA ALA A 63 8.38 -4.26 -2.14
C ALA A 63 8.79 -5.51 -2.94
N THR A 64 9.96 -6.09 -2.63
CA THR A 64 10.51 -7.23 -3.39
C THR A 64 9.55 -8.43 -3.45
N ASP A 65 8.75 -8.62 -2.42
CA ASP A 65 7.76 -9.68 -2.30
C ASP A 65 6.38 -9.32 -2.89
N MET A 66 6.33 -8.23 -3.65
CA MET A 66 5.21 -7.69 -4.42
C MET A 66 5.56 -7.44 -5.90
N GLN A 67 6.82 -7.63 -6.31
CA GLN A 67 7.28 -7.62 -7.71
C GLN A 67 6.86 -8.91 -8.41
#